data_AF-A0AAQ2FTV4-F1
#
_entry.id   AF-A0AAQ2FTV4-F1
#
_cell.length_a   1.000
_cell.length_b   1.000
_cell.length_c   1.000
_cell.angle_alpha   90.00
_cell.angle_beta   90.00
_cell.angle_gamma   90.00
#
_symmetry.space_group_name_H-M   'P 1'
#
loop_
_entity.id
_entity.type
_entity.pdbx_description
1 polymer ?
#
loop_
_entity_poly.entity_id
_entity_poly.type
_entity_poly.pdbx_seq_one_letter_code
_entity_poly.pdbx_strand_id
1 'polypeptide(L)'
;MANNRNDNGMSREEAGQKGGETTSKTHDKEFYQDIGQKGGEATADSHGKEFYEDIGQKGGENSGGNFANDPKRASEAGKKGGENSHSGGGNNR
;
A
#
# COMPACT_ATOMS: atom_id res chain seq x y z
N MET A 1 26.94 -44.26 -11.12
CA MET A 1 26.53 -43.45 -9.96
C MET A 1 25.94 -42.16 -10.51
N ALA A 2 24.63 -41.94 -10.36
CA ALA A 2 23.96 -40.73 -10.83
C ALA A 2 24.16 -39.62 -9.79
N ASN A 3 24.85 -38.55 -10.16
CA ASN A 3 25.02 -37.37 -9.31
C ASN A 3 23.76 -36.52 -9.38
N ASN A 4 22.85 -36.71 -8.42
CA ASN A 4 21.71 -35.84 -8.18
C ASN A 4 22.22 -34.52 -7.58
N ARG A 5 22.71 -33.60 -8.43
CA ARG A 5 22.96 -32.22 -8.05
C ARG A 5 21.60 -31.55 -7.92
N ASN A 6 21.00 -31.65 -6.73
CA ASN A 6 20.05 -30.65 -6.28
C ASN A 6 20.82 -29.33 -6.18
N ASP A 7 20.92 -28.62 -7.31
CA ASP A 7 21.21 -27.20 -7.33
C ASP A 7 20.01 -26.51 -6.66
N ASN A 8 20.00 -26.49 -5.33
CA ASN A 8 19.18 -25.60 -4.52
C ASN A 8 19.72 -24.16 -4.68
N GLY A 9 19.75 -23.68 -5.93
CA GLY A 9 19.87 -22.27 -6.21
C GLY A 9 18.69 -21.55 -5.57
N MET A 10 18.98 -20.41 -4.92
CA MET A 10 17.97 -19.56 -4.30
C MET A 10 16.83 -19.28 -5.28
N SER A 11 15.58 -19.48 -4.84
CA SER A 11 14.43 -19.23 -5.71
C SER A 11 14.29 -17.75 -6.04
N ARG A 12 13.52 -17.41 -7.08
CA ARG A 12 13.27 -16.00 -7.44
C ARG A 12 12.54 -15.26 -6.34
N GLU A 13 11.62 -15.96 -5.68
CA GLU A 13 10.83 -15.48 -4.56
C GLU A 13 11.75 -15.23 -3.35
N GLU A 14 12.63 -16.16 -3.02
CA GLU A 14 13.61 -16.02 -1.94
C GLU A 14 14.60 -14.89 -2.21
N ALA A 15 15.06 -14.75 -3.46
CA ALA A 15 15.93 -13.66 -3.87
C ALA A 15 15.22 -12.29 -3.77
N GLY A 16 13.94 -12.23 -4.18
CA GLY A 16 13.12 -11.02 -4.06
C GLY A 16 12.87 -10.63 -2.60
N GLN A 17 12.51 -11.60 -1.75
CA GLN A 17 12.31 -11.37 -0.32
C GLN A 17 13.59 -10.88 0.35
N LYS A 18 14.73 -11.55 0.08
CA LYS A 18 16.04 -11.17 0.63
C LYS A 18 16.49 -9.78 0.17
N GLY A 19 16.23 -9.42 -1.09
CA GLY A 19 16.50 -8.09 -1.62
C GLY A 19 15.66 -7.01 -0.93
N GLY A 20 14.37 -7.26 -0.75
CA GLY A 20 13.46 -6.37 -0.02
C GLY A 20 13.85 -6.17 1.44
N GLU A 21 14.17 -7.26 2.15
CA GLU A 21 14.61 -7.23 3.55
C GLU A 21 15.94 -6.48 3.72
N THR A 22 16.87 -6.65 2.79
CA THR A 22 18.14 -5.91 2.81
C THR A 22 17.89 -4.41 2.61
N THR A 23 17.02 -4.07 1.66
CA THR A 23 16.67 -2.68 1.35
C THR A 23 15.99 -2.01 2.55
N SER A 24 15.04 -2.68 3.20
CA SER A 24 14.31 -2.12 4.35
C SER A 24 15.17 -1.93 5.61
N LYS A 25 16.25 -2.72 5.76
CA LYS A 25 17.20 -2.56 6.86
C LYS A 25 18.23 -1.45 6.63
N THR A 26 18.50 -1.10 5.38
CA THR A 26 19.59 -0.19 4.99
C THR A 26 19.12 1.22 4.64
N HIS A 27 17.85 1.37 4.27
CA HIS A 27 17.28 2.64 3.83
C HIS A 27 16.26 3.19 4.81
N ASP A 28 16.12 4.50 4.82
CA ASP A 28 15.25 5.24 5.73
C ASP A 28 13.98 5.76 5.03
N LYS A 29 13.19 6.54 5.77
CA LYS A 29 11.94 7.11 5.27
C LYS A 29 12.16 7.97 4.02
N GLU A 30 13.23 8.76 3.98
CA GLU A 30 13.53 9.68 2.87
C GLU A 30 13.79 8.90 1.58
N PHE A 31 14.50 7.76 1.65
CA PHE A 31 14.67 6.88 0.50
C PHE A 31 13.33 6.39 -0.05
N TYR A 32 12.42 5.92 0.80
CA TYR A 32 11.11 5.44 0.36
C TYR A 32 10.23 6.57 -0.20
N GLN A 33 10.38 7.79 0.31
CA GLN A 33 9.70 8.97 -0.23
C GLN A 33 10.23 9.34 -1.61
N ASP A 34 11.56 9.37 -1.81
CA ASP A 34 12.19 9.66 -3.10
C ASP A 34 11.76 8.67 -4.19
N ILE A 35 11.80 7.36 -3.91
CA ILE A 35 11.36 6.35 -4.88
C ILE A 35 9.86 6.46 -5.17
N GLY A 36 9.04 6.78 -4.16
CA GLY A 36 7.61 6.98 -4.33
C GLY A 36 7.31 8.20 -5.19
N GLN A 37 8.00 9.31 -4.94
CA GLN A 37 7.90 10.53 -5.73
C GLN A 37 8.31 10.28 -7.19
N LYS A 38 9.47 9.66 -7.42
CA LYS A 38 9.93 9.32 -8.78
C LYS A 38 8.95 8.44 -9.54
N GLY A 39 8.35 7.45 -8.88
CA GLY A 39 7.30 6.62 -9.48
C GLY A 39 6.05 7.41 -9.83
N GLY A 40 5.64 8.34 -8.95
CA GLY A 40 4.51 9.24 -9.18
C GLY A 40 4.76 10.20 -10.35
N GLU A 41 5.92 10.84 -10.40
CA GLU A 41 6.33 11.74 -11.49
C GLU A 41 6.36 11.02 -12.83
N ALA A 42 6.99 9.84 -12.91
CA ALA A 42 7.03 9.05 -14.15
C ALA A 42 5.62 8.65 -14.64
N THR A 43 4.71 8.37 -13.70
CA THR A 43 3.31 8.07 -14.02
C THR A 43 2.59 9.33 -14.53
N ALA A 44 2.77 10.47 -13.85
CA ALA A 44 2.15 11.74 -14.21
C ALA A 44 2.64 12.27 -15.56
N ASP A 45 3.91 12.07 -15.90
CA ASP A 45 4.50 12.49 -17.18
C ASP A 45 3.93 11.68 -18.37
N SER A 46 3.52 10.45 -18.14
CA SER A 46 3.05 9.53 -19.19
C SER A 46 1.53 9.41 -19.30
N HIS A 47 0.78 9.87 -18.29
CA HIS A 47 -0.66 9.65 -18.19
C HIS A 47 -1.45 10.94 -17.99
N GLY A 48 -2.52 11.10 -18.75
CA GLY A 48 -3.44 12.24 -18.65
C GLY A 48 -4.54 12.06 -17.61
N LYS A 49 -5.47 13.02 -17.57
CA LYS A 49 -6.61 13.05 -16.64
C LYS A 49 -7.43 11.75 -16.62
N GLU A 50 -7.68 11.16 -17.79
CA GLU A 50 -8.49 9.94 -17.95
C GLU A 50 -7.91 8.74 -17.19
N PHE A 51 -6.58 8.63 -17.09
CA PHE A 51 -5.93 7.58 -16.31
C PHE A 51 -6.25 7.70 -14.82
N TYR A 52 -6.16 8.92 -14.28
CA TYR A 52 -6.48 9.18 -12.87
C TYR A 52 -7.97 8.99 -12.57
N GLU A 53 -8.84 9.29 -13.54
CA GLU A 53 -10.28 9.03 -13.44
C GLU A 53 -10.58 7.52 -13.41
N ASP A 54 -9.96 6.74 -14.30
CA ASP A 54 -10.12 5.28 -14.37
C ASP A 54 -9.59 4.58 -13.11
N ILE A 55 -8.39 4.91 -12.62
CA ILE A 55 -7.88 4.33 -11.37
C ILE A 55 -8.71 4.78 -10.15
N GLY A 56 -9.22 6.01 -10.16
CA GLY A 56 -10.10 6.53 -9.12
C GLY A 56 -11.43 5.79 -9.09
N GLN A 57 -12.02 5.57 -10.27
CA GLN A 57 -13.23 4.78 -10.44
C GLN A 57 -13.00 3.34 -9.97
N LYS A 58 -11.96 2.66 -10.45
CA LYS A 58 -11.62 1.28 -10.05
C LYS A 58 -11.34 1.17 -8.56
N GLY A 59 -10.67 2.15 -7.96
CA GLY A 59 -10.46 2.23 -6.51
C GLY A 59 -11.77 2.39 -5.74
N GLY A 60 -12.69 3.21 -6.25
CA GLY A 60 -14.04 3.38 -5.70
C GLY A 60 -14.91 2.14 -5.83
N GLU A 61 -14.82 1.43 -6.95
CA GLU A 61 -15.51 0.17 -7.20
C GLU A 61 -14.98 -0.97 -6.30
N ASN A 62 -13.65 -1.09 -6.16
CA ASN A 62 -13.00 -2.12 -5.34
C ASN A 62 -13.08 -1.84 -3.84
N SER A 63 -13.33 -0.58 -3.45
CA SER A 63 -13.86 -0.24 -2.14
C SER A 63 -15.32 -0.71 -2.04
N GLY A 64 -15.55 -2.02 -2.06
CA GLY A 64 -16.76 -2.80 -1.74
C GLY A 64 -18.12 -2.09 -1.67
N GLY A 65 -18.46 -1.25 -2.65
CA GLY A 65 -19.65 -0.40 -2.63
C GLY A 65 -19.42 0.93 -1.92
N ASN A 66 -19.86 2.00 -2.59
CA ASN A 66 -20.12 3.31 -2.01
C ASN A 66 -20.75 3.11 -0.61
N PHE A 67 -20.28 3.79 0.44
CA PHE A 67 -20.83 3.64 1.81
C PHE A 67 -22.35 3.85 1.89
N ALA A 68 -22.92 4.53 0.88
CA ALA A 68 -24.36 4.65 0.65
C ALA A 68 -25.08 3.30 0.42
N ASN A 69 -24.40 2.31 -0.15
CA ASN A 69 -24.95 1.01 -0.53
C ASN A 69 -24.69 -0.10 0.50
N ASP A 70 -23.78 0.12 1.46
CA ASP A 70 -23.52 -0.80 2.58
C ASP A 70 -23.48 -0.03 3.92
N PRO A 71 -24.64 0.13 4.58
CA PRO A 71 -24.76 0.83 5.85
C PRO A 71 -23.94 0.20 6.98
N LYS A 72 -23.70 -1.12 6.95
CA LYS A 72 -22.91 -1.80 7.98
C LYS A 72 -21.45 -1.37 7.87
N ARG A 73 -20.91 -1.41 6.66
CA ARG A 73 -19.55 -0.96 6.38
C ARG A 73 -19.35 0.53 6.66
N ALA A 74 -20.36 1.36 6.37
CA ALA A 74 -20.35 2.78 6.73
C ALA A 74 -20.28 2.99 8.24
N SER A 75 -21.08 2.23 8.99
CA SER A 75 -21.08 2.26 10.45
C SER A 75 -19.73 1.81 11.04
N GLU A 76 -19.13 0.74 10.52
CA GLU A 76 -17.81 0.27 10.96
C GLU A 76 -16.70 1.29 10.68
N ALA A 77 -16.69 1.89 9.49
CA ALA A 77 -15.74 2.94 9.13
C ALA A 77 -15.92 4.19 10.03
N GLY A 78 -17.16 4.61 10.27
CA GLY A 78 -17.49 5.72 11.17
C GLY A 78 -17.07 5.46 12.62
N LYS A 79 -17.31 4.25 13.13
CA LYS A 79 -16.88 3.83 14.47
C LYS A 79 -15.35 3.89 14.59
N LYS A 80 -14.62 3.27 13.65
CA LYS A 80 -13.16 3.27 13.63
C LYS A 80 -12.57 4.68 13.49
N GLY A 81 -13.21 5.56 12.71
CA GLY A 81 -12.83 6.97 12.60
C GLY A 81 -13.08 7.76 13.91
N GLY A 82 -14.21 7.51 14.58
CA GLY A 82 -14.54 8.13 15.86
C GLY A 82 -13.67 7.67 17.03
N GLU A 83 -13.21 6.41 17.00
CA GLU A 83 -12.28 5.86 18.00
C GLU A 83 -10.90 6.55 17.94
N ASN A 84 -10.39 6.84 16.74
CA ASN A 84 -9.15 7.62 16.56
C ASN A 84 -9.29 9.11 16.94
N SER A 85 -10.53 9.59 17.09
CA SER A 85 -10.85 10.98 17.43
C SER A 85 -10.89 11.25 18.94
N HIS A 86 -10.82 10.20 19.78
CA HIS A 86 -10.98 10.30 21.24
C HIS A 86 -9.68 10.56 22.03
N SER A 87 -8.56 10.92 21.38
CA SER A 87 -7.32 11.34 22.07
C SER A 87 -7.14 12.87 22.13
N GLY A 88 -8.23 13.63 22.26
CA GLY A 88 -8.22 15.10 22.20
C GLY A 88 -8.86 15.77 23.42
N GLY A 89 -8.20 15.68 24.58
CA GLY A 89 -8.16 16.76 25.58
C GLY A 89 -9.46 17.21 26.24
N GLY A 90 -10.01 16.39 27.15
CA GLY A 90 -10.91 16.88 28.19
C GLY A 90 -10.11 17.45 29.37
N ASN A 91 -9.73 18.73 29.32
CA ASN A 91 -9.31 19.48 30.51
C ASN A 91 -10.38 20.51 30.86
N ASN A 92 -11.30 20.12 31.76
CA ASN A 92 -12.10 21.04 32.55
C ASN A 92 -11.71 20.84 34.03
N ARG A 93 -10.90 21.77 34.55
CA ARG A 93 -10.89 22.19 35.96
C ARG A 93 -10.11 23.48 36.13
#